data_AF-A0A364KN70-F1
#
_entry.id   AF-A0A364KN70-F1
#
_cell.length_a   1.000
_cell.length_b   1.000
_cell.length_c   1.000
_cell.angle_alpha   90.00
_cell.angle_beta   90.00
_cell.angle_gamma   90.00
#
_symmetry.space_group_name_H-M   'P 1'
#
loop_
_entity.id
_entity.type
_entity.pdbx_description
1 polymer ?
#
loop_
_entity_poly.entity_id
_entity_poly.type
_entity_poly.pdbx_seq_one_letter_code
_entity_poly.pdbx_strand_id
1 'polypeptide(L)'
;MSNILRRLQGGNLEVFKFGMYILFPIGWMYYFGTNLEERFSVPGFWPTVEQSHKIPETKEDIEAELSRMRTLDAVRVKRRQQQEEEARQRQQEIMGAQASGEGTA
;
A
#
# COMPACT_ATOMS: atom_id res chain seq x y z
N MET A 1 -7.02 -60.25 7.99
CA MET A 1 -7.13 -59.12 7.04
C MET A 1 -8.60 -58.95 6.70
N SER A 2 -9.21 -57.78 6.95
CA SER A 2 -10.68 -57.64 6.92
C SER A 2 -11.25 -57.85 5.51
N ASN A 3 -12.40 -58.54 5.41
CA ASN A 3 -13.09 -58.85 4.15
C ASN A 3 -13.47 -57.61 3.33
N ILE A 4 -13.55 -56.45 3.98
CA ILE A 4 -13.86 -55.15 3.37
C ILE A 4 -12.70 -54.66 2.51
N LEU A 5 -11.47 -54.78 3.02
CA LEU A 5 -10.26 -54.39 2.27
C LEU A 5 -10.05 -55.27 1.02
N ARG A 6 -10.43 -56.55 1.07
CA ARG A 6 -10.32 -57.45 -0.10
C ARG A 6 -11.32 -57.13 -1.21
N ARG A 7 -12.47 -56.53 -0.87
CA ARG A 7 -13.49 -56.09 -1.85
C ARG A 7 -13.15 -54.76 -2.52
N LEU A 8 -12.29 -53.97 -1.91
CA LEU A 8 -11.80 -52.68 -2.41
C LEU A 8 -10.52 -52.82 -3.26
N GLN A 9 -10.21 -54.02 -3.76
CA GLN A 9 -9.01 -54.29 -4.56
C GLN A 9 -9.41 -54.51 -6.03
N GLY A 10 -8.54 -54.11 -6.99
CA GLY A 10 -8.84 -54.18 -8.42
C GLY A 10 -9.80 -53.07 -8.88
N GLY A 11 -10.66 -53.35 -9.88
CA GLY A 11 -11.55 -52.35 -10.49
C GLY A 11 -12.50 -51.63 -9.51
N ASN A 12 -12.88 -52.29 -8.39
CA ASN A 12 -13.68 -51.64 -7.34
C ASN A 12 -12.96 -50.45 -6.67
N LEU A 13 -11.62 -50.47 -6.65
CA LEU A 13 -10.82 -49.36 -6.15
C LEU A 13 -10.90 -48.15 -7.08
N GLU A 14 -10.95 -48.39 -8.39
CA GLU A 14 -11.06 -47.32 -9.39
C GLU A 14 -12.44 -46.65 -9.34
N VAL A 15 -13.50 -47.44 -9.15
CA VAL A 15 -14.86 -46.93 -8.94
C VAL A 15 -14.94 -46.09 -7.66
N PHE A 16 -14.31 -46.55 -6.57
CA PHE A 16 -14.25 -45.76 -5.33
C PHE A 16 -13.48 -44.44 -5.51
N LYS A 17 -12.32 -44.47 -6.18
CA LYS A 17 -11.53 -43.26 -6.51
C LYS A 17 -12.34 -42.30 -7.36
N PHE A 18 -13.03 -42.80 -8.38
CA PHE A 18 -13.89 -42.01 -9.24
C PHE A 18 -15.03 -41.35 -8.47
N GLY A 19 -15.72 -42.11 -7.61
CA GLY A 19 -16.75 -41.57 -6.72
C GLY A 19 -16.20 -40.49 -5.79
N MET A 20 -15.03 -40.70 -5.18
CA MET A 20 -14.35 -39.70 -4.36
C MET A 20 -14.00 -38.45 -5.15
N TYR A 21 -13.48 -38.57 -6.37
CA TYR A 21 -13.11 -37.41 -7.19
C TYR A 21 -14.31 -36.58 -7.67
N ILE A 22 -15.51 -37.17 -7.73
CA ILE A 22 -16.75 -36.43 -8.03
C ILE A 22 -17.34 -35.84 -6.74
N LEU A 23 -17.45 -36.63 -5.69
CA LEU A 23 -18.09 -36.21 -4.44
C LEU A 23 -17.27 -35.17 -3.68
N PHE A 24 -15.94 -35.26 -3.73
CA PHE A 24 -15.04 -34.31 -3.05
C PHE A 24 -15.23 -32.86 -3.55
N PRO A 25 -15.10 -32.54 -4.84
CA PRO A 25 -15.30 -31.16 -5.32
C PRO A 25 -16.75 -30.69 -5.15
N ILE A 26 -17.74 -31.56 -5.39
CA ILE A 26 -19.17 -31.19 -5.21
C ILE A 26 -19.47 -30.87 -3.75
N GLY A 27 -19.02 -31.71 -2.81
CA GLY A 27 -19.20 -31.49 -1.38
C GLY A 27 -18.45 -30.25 -0.89
N TRP A 28 -17.23 -30.02 -1.39
CA TRP A 28 -16.47 -28.80 -1.10
C TRP A 28 -17.17 -27.55 -1.61
N MET A 29 -17.69 -27.58 -2.83
CA MET A 29 -18.49 -26.49 -3.39
C MET A 29 -19.82 -26.29 -2.66
N TYR A 30 -20.48 -27.35 -2.16
CA TYR A 30 -21.70 -27.20 -1.39
C TYR A 30 -21.44 -26.56 -0.02
N TYR A 31 -20.36 -26.97 0.65
CA TYR A 31 -19.99 -26.46 1.97
C TYR A 31 -19.44 -25.03 1.93
N PHE A 32 -18.58 -24.70 0.96
CA PHE A 32 -17.98 -23.37 0.86
C PHE A 32 -18.70 -22.46 -0.15
N GLY A 33 -19.24 -22.99 -1.25
CA GLY A 33 -19.69 -22.19 -2.40
C GLY A 33 -20.89 -21.27 -2.16
N THR A 34 -21.66 -21.47 -1.08
CA THR A 34 -22.81 -20.62 -0.73
C THR A 34 -22.52 -19.63 0.38
N ASN A 35 -21.39 -19.78 1.09
CA ASN A 35 -21.04 -18.97 2.25
C ASN A 35 -19.54 -18.61 2.24
N LEU A 36 -19.08 -18.05 1.11
CA LEU A 36 -17.72 -17.50 1.02
C LEU A 36 -17.66 -16.10 1.65
N GLU A 37 -18.68 -15.27 1.41
CA GLU A 37 -18.69 -13.87 1.84
C GLU A 37 -18.60 -13.73 3.37
N GLU A 38 -19.41 -14.44 4.14
CA GLU A 38 -19.39 -14.36 5.61
C GLU A 38 -18.14 -15.00 6.22
N ARG A 39 -17.62 -16.08 5.59
CA ARG A 39 -16.45 -16.82 6.10
C ARG A 39 -15.12 -16.16 5.78
N PHE A 40 -15.03 -15.40 4.68
CA PHE A 40 -13.79 -14.79 4.20
C PHE A 40 -13.80 -13.27 4.18
N SER A 41 -14.92 -12.61 4.52
CA SER A 41 -14.91 -11.16 4.73
C SER A 41 -14.12 -10.81 5.99
N VAL A 42 -13.26 -9.80 5.87
CA VAL A 42 -12.52 -9.25 7.00
C VAL A 42 -13.30 -8.03 7.51
N PRO A 43 -13.80 -8.05 8.76
CA PRO A 43 -14.48 -6.89 9.33
C PRO A 43 -13.55 -5.68 9.32
N GLY A 44 -14.00 -4.56 8.77
CA GLY A 44 -13.20 -3.34 8.69
C GLY A 44 -12.04 -3.40 7.70
N PHE A 45 -12.11 -4.26 6.68
CA PHE A 45 -11.10 -4.31 5.60
C PHE A 45 -10.88 -2.95 4.94
N TRP A 46 -11.96 -2.18 4.76
CA TRP A 46 -11.92 -0.84 4.18
C TRP A 46 -11.78 0.23 5.27
N PRO A 47 -10.94 1.26 5.05
CA PRO A 47 -10.89 2.43 5.93
C PRO A 47 -12.28 3.02 6.10
N THR A 48 -12.60 3.42 7.33
CA THR A 48 -13.88 4.08 7.61
C THR A 48 -13.94 5.47 6.96
N VAL A 49 -15.14 6.04 6.82
CA VAL A 49 -15.32 7.39 6.28
C VAL A 49 -14.59 8.45 7.11
N GLU A 50 -14.41 8.22 8.40
CA GLU A 50 -13.64 9.09 9.30
C GLU A 50 -12.12 9.02 9.05
N GLN A 51 -11.63 7.86 8.63
CA GLN A 51 -10.21 7.64 8.27
C GLN A 51 -9.91 8.05 6.83
N SER A 52 -10.94 8.32 6.04
CA SER A 52 -10.81 8.76 4.65
C SER A 52 -10.55 10.26 4.62
N HIS A 53 -9.67 10.70 3.72
CA HIS A 53 -9.47 12.12 3.48
C HIS A 53 -10.78 12.77 3.00
N LYS A 54 -11.35 13.65 3.83
CA LYS A 54 -12.52 14.44 3.46
C LYS A 54 -12.08 15.56 2.53
N ILE A 55 -12.60 15.55 1.31
CA ILE A 55 -12.44 16.68 0.39
C ILE A 55 -13.26 17.83 0.97
N PRO A 56 -12.76 19.08 0.99
CA PRO A 56 -13.54 20.22 1.43
C PRO A 56 -14.77 20.39 0.54
N GLU A 57 -15.97 20.24 1.11
CA GLU A 57 -17.25 20.30 0.38
C GLU A 57 -17.85 21.71 0.36
N THR A 58 -17.49 22.55 1.33
CA THR A 58 -17.98 23.94 1.42
C THR A 58 -17.00 24.93 0.79
N LYS A 59 -17.52 26.07 0.33
CA LYS A 59 -16.69 27.11 -0.29
C LYS A 59 -15.69 27.70 0.72
N GLU A 60 -16.12 27.85 1.97
CA GLU A 60 -15.32 28.34 3.07
C GLU A 60 -14.14 27.41 3.38
N ASP A 61 -14.37 26.08 3.39
CA ASP A 61 -13.31 25.09 3.59
C ASP A 61 -12.29 25.11 2.44
N ILE A 62 -12.77 25.28 1.20
CA ILE A 62 -11.92 25.39 0.01
C ILE A 62 -11.02 26.63 0.11
N GLU A 63 -11.58 27.78 0.49
CA GLU A 63 -10.83 29.02 0.64
C GLU A 63 -9.79 28.93 1.76
N ALA A 64 -10.16 28.30 2.89
CA ALA A 64 -9.25 28.05 4.01
C ALA A 64 -8.08 27.15 3.59
N GLU A 65 -8.35 26.03 2.92
CA GLU A 65 -7.32 25.10 2.47
C GLU A 65 -6.43 25.72 1.37
N LEU A 66 -7.01 26.51 0.46
CA LEU A 66 -6.25 27.23 -0.57
C LEU A 66 -5.33 28.28 0.06
N SER A 67 -5.78 28.99 1.09
CA SER A 67 -4.95 29.94 1.83
C SER A 67 -3.78 29.24 2.53
N ARG A 68 -4.04 28.07 3.15
CA ARG A 68 -3.02 27.22 3.76
C ARG A 68 -1.98 26.76 2.73
N MET A 69 -2.41 26.31 1.56
CA MET A 69 -1.50 25.92 0.47
C MET A 69 -0.62 27.10 0.01
N ARG A 70 -1.22 28.28 -0.23
CA ARG A 70 -0.48 29.48 -0.66
C ARG A 70 0.58 29.92 0.35
N THR A 71 0.24 29.89 1.65
CA THR A 71 1.21 30.24 2.71
C THR A 71 2.38 29.26 2.77
N LEU A 72 2.12 27.96 2.66
CA LEU A 72 3.17 26.94 2.63
C LEU A 72 4.09 27.09 1.42
N ASP A 73 3.53 27.38 0.25
CA ASP A 73 4.32 27.60 -0.96
C ASP A 73 5.18 28.87 -0.85
N ALA A 74 4.64 29.95 -0.30
CA ALA A 74 5.41 31.16 -0.03
C ALA A 74 6.59 30.89 0.92
N VAL A 75 6.38 30.10 1.99
CA VAL A 75 7.45 29.71 2.92
C VAL A 75 8.50 28.85 2.22
N ARG A 76 8.09 27.89 1.38
CA ARG A 76 9.01 27.04 0.60
C ARG A 76 9.86 27.86 -0.37
N VAL A 77 9.25 28.82 -1.08
CA VAL A 77 9.96 29.71 -2.00
C VAL A 77 10.99 30.54 -1.24
N LYS A 78 10.60 31.19 -0.13
CA LYS A 78 11.53 31.98 0.69
C LYS A 78 12.69 31.15 1.22
N ARG A 79 12.43 29.93 1.69
CA ARG A 79 13.48 29.02 2.17
C ARG A 79 14.46 28.68 1.06
N ARG A 80 13.98 28.39 -0.16
CA ARG A 80 14.86 28.13 -1.31
C ARG A 80 15.74 29.35 -1.63
N GLN A 81 15.16 30.54 -1.65
CA GLN A 81 15.91 31.79 -1.90
C GLN A 81 17.00 32.02 -0.86
N GLN A 82 16.69 31.86 0.44
CA GLN A 82 17.68 32.01 1.51
C GLN A 82 18.81 30.98 1.38
N GLN A 83 18.49 29.72 1.07
CA GLN A 83 19.49 28.68 0.87
C GLN A 83 20.40 28.97 -0.33
N GLU A 84 19.84 29.50 -1.43
CA GLU A 84 20.61 29.91 -2.61
C GLU A 84 21.53 31.09 -2.30
N GLU A 85 21.06 32.09 -1.54
CA GLU A 85 21.86 33.24 -1.12
C GLU A 85 23.02 32.81 -0.20
N GLU A 86 22.75 31.99 0.82
CA GLU A 86 23.78 31.44 1.71
C GLU A 86 24.81 30.58 0.97
N ALA A 87 24.37 29.80 -0.02
CA ALA A 87 25.26 29.00 -0.84
C ALA A 87 26.17 29.89 -1.71
N ARG A 88 25.62 30.95 -2.30
CA ARG A 88 26.41 31.93 -3.07
C ARG A 88 27.43 32.66 -2.20
N GLN A 89 27.04 33.10 -0.99
CA GLN A 89 27.96 33.75 -0.05
C GLN A 89 29.09 32.81 0.35
N ARG A 90 28.78 31.57 0.76
CA ARG A 90 29.81 30.56 1.07
C ARG A 90 30.75 30.29 -0.09
N GLN A 91 30.23 30.24 -1.33
CA GLN A 91 31.05 30.02 -2.50
C GLN A 91 31.99 31.20 -2.80
N GLN A 92 31.51 32.44 -2.61
CA GLN A 92 32.34 33.65 -2.72
C GLN A 92 33.42 33.72 -1.63
N GLU A 93 33.11 33.35 -0.39
CA GLU A 93 34.08 33.27 0.71
C GLU A 93 35.18 32.25 0.42
N ILE A 94 34.81 31.05 -0.07
CA ILE A 94 35.77 30.00 -0.42
C ILE A 94 36.66 30.45 -1.59
N MET A 95 36.10 31.06 -2.64
CA MET A 95 36.89 31.58 -3.77
C MET A 95 37.83 32.73 -3.35
N GLY A 96 37.38 33.63 -2.48
CA GLY A 96 38.19 34.72 -1.94
C GLY A 96 39.34 34.22 -1.05
N ALA A 97 39.08 33.22 -0.21
CA ALA A 97 40.10 32.60 0.64
C ALA A 97 41.17 31.86 -0.19
N GLN A 98 40.76 31.13 -1.24
CA GLN A 98 41.69 30.45 -2.16
C GLN A 98 42.59 31.45 -2.92
N ALA A 99 42.03 32.56 -3.40
CA ALA A 99 42.82 33.59 -4.09
C ALA A 99 43.83 34.31 -3.17
N SER A 100 43.54 34.42 -1.87
CA SER A 100 44.47 35.01 -0.90
C SER A 100 45.56 34.06 -0.40
N GLY A 101 45.38 32.74 -0.53
CA GLY A 101 46.32 31.71 -0.06
C GLY A 101 47.40 31.30 -1.07
N GLU A 102 47.20 31.55 -2.37
CA GLU A 102 48.17 31.19 -3.43
C GLU A 102 49.26 32.27 -3.67
N GLY A 103 49.24 33.39 -2.96
CA GLY A 103 50.18 34.51 -3.12
C GLY A 103 51.42 34.51 -2.20
N THR A 104 51.57 33.52 -1.31
CA THR A 104 52.72 33.44 -0.39
C THR A 104 53.33 32.03 -0.42
N ALA A 105 54.13 31.74 -1.44
CA ALA A 105 55.07 30.62 -1.48
C ALA A 105 56.34 31.03 -2.22
#